data_AF-A0A9Y2AFW9-F1
#
_entry.id   AF-A0A9Y2AFW9-F1
#
_cell.length_a   1.000
_cell.length_b   1.000
_cell.length_c   1.000
_cell.angle_alpha   90.00
_cell.angle_beta   90.00
_cell.angle_gamma   90.00
#
_symmetry.space_group_name_H-M   'P 1'
#
loop_
_entity.id
_entity.type
_entity.pdbx_description
1 polymer ?
#
loop_
_entity_poly.entity_id
_entity_poly.type
_entity_poly.pdbx_seq_one_letter_code
_entity_poly.pdbx_strand_id
1 'polypeptide(L)' 'MGRGRQKAKATRQAREIKYFSPQTDYSALQRELRGTTPSSRAVDHEERPEDEDDYSTYVEKYSDYD' A
#
# COMPACT_ATOMS: atom_id res chain seq x y z
N MET A 1 -18.61 2.65 37.06
CA MET A 1 -18.80 1.28 36.52
C MET A 1 -18.84 1.16 34.98
N GLY A 2 -18.50 2.20 34.18
CA GLY A 2 -18.63 2.14 32.70
C GLY A 2 -17.35 1.89 31.88
N ARG A 3 -16.16 2.06 32.47
CA ARG A 3 -14.88 2.07 31.71
C ARG A 3 -14.47 0.68 31.20
N GLY A 4 -14.76 -0.40 31.93
CA GLY A 4 -14.38 -1.77 31.53
C GLY A 4 -15.07 -2.23 30.24
N ARG A 5 -16.34 -1.87 30.05
CA ARG A 5 -17.11 -2.19 28.83
C ARG A 5 -16.60 -1.41 27.62
N GLN A 6 -16.27 -0.13 27.81
CA GLN A 6 -15.67 0.70 26.75
C GLN A 6 -14.30 0.16 26.35
N LYS A 7 -13.44 -0.18 27.32
CA LYS A 7 -12.13 -0.79 27.05
C LYS A 7 -12.26 -2.11 26.29
N ALA A 8 -13.18 -2.99 26.69
CA ALA A 8 -13.43 -4.25 25.99
C ALA A 8 -13.88 -4.04 24.54
N LYS A 9 -14.83 -3.11 24.30
CA LYS A 9 -15.29 -2.76 22.94
C LYS A 9 -14.15 -2.20 22.08
N ALA A 10 -13.34 -1.29 22.62
CA ALA A 10 -12.22 -0.69 21.92
C ALA A 10 -11.14 -1.74 21.55
N THR A 11 -10.80 -2.65 22.48
CA THR A 11 -9.85 -3.73 22.18
C THR A 11 -10.37 -4.69 21.12
N ARG A 12 -11.68 -4.98 21.11
CA ARG A 12 -12.28 -5.82 20.06
C ARG A 12 -12.19 -5.14 18.69
N GLN A 13 -12.60 -3.87 18.60
CA GLN A 13 -12.52 -3.08 17.36
C GLN A 13 -11.07 -2.95 16.87
N ALA A 14 -10.12 -2.67 17.77
CA ALA A 14 -8.71 -2.56 17.39
C ALA A 14 -8.16 -3.87 16.81
N ARG A 15 -8.58 -5.03 17.35
CA ARG A 15 -8.21 -6.34 16.79
C ARG A 15 -8.88 -6.59 15.45
N GLU A 16 -10.16 -6.25 15.32
CA GLU A 16 -10.86 -6.30 14.04
C GLU A 16 -10.07 -5.49 13.00
N ILE A 17 -9.72 -4.24 13.27
CA ILE A 17 -8.93 -3.39 12.34
C ILE A 17 -7.54 -3.97 12.07
N LYS A 18 -6.81 -4.41 13.11
CA LYS A 18 -5.43 -4.89 12.97
C LYS A 18 -5.33 -6.17 12.13
N TYR A 19 -6.33 -7.04 12.23
CA TYR A 19 -6.35 -8.34 11.56
C TYR A 19 -7.40 -8.40 10.46
N PHE A 20 -8.00 -7.27 10.08
CA PHE A 20 -8.93 -7.18 8.97
C PHE A 20 -8.15 -7.30 7.66
N SER A 21 -8.35 -8.42 6.98
CA SER A 21 -7.98 -8.56 5.58
C SER A 21 -9.24 -8.31 4.76
N PRO A 22 -9.34 -7.18 4.03
CA PRO A 22 -10.46 -6.95 3.13
C PRO A 22 -10.49 -8.05 2.06
N GLN A 23 -11.69 -8.56 1.77
CA GLN A 23 -11.88 -9.42 0.61
C GLN A 23 -11.79 -8.56 -0.65
N THR A 24 -10.83 -8.87 -1.52
CA THR A 24 -10.65 -8.20 -2.80
C THR A 24 -11.53 -8.88 -3.86
N ASP A 25 -12.36 -8.11 -4.56
CA ASP A 25 -13.08 -8.60 -5.73
C ASP A 25 -12.13 -8.67 -6.93
N TYR A 26 -11.57 -9.86 -7.17
CA TYR A 26 -10.67 -10.12 -8.29
C TYR A 26 -11.34 -9.96 -9.66
N SER A 27 -12.67 -10.11 -9.75
CA SER A 27 -13.41 -9.98 -11.00
C SER A 27 -13.50 -8.51 -11.45
N ALA A 28 -13.71 -7.60 -10.50
CA ALA A 28 -13.67 -6.16 -10.73
C ALA A 28 -12.27 -5.70 -11.13
N LEU A 29 -11.24 -6.14 -10.41
CA LEU A 29 -9.83 -5.82 -10.71
C LEU A 29 -9.43 -6.28 -12.13
N GLN A 30 -9.81 -7.49 -12.51
CA GLN A 30 -9.51 -8.01 -13.85
C GLN A 30 -10.18 -7.17 -14.95
N ARG A 31 -11.40 -6.68 -14.72
CA ARG A 31 -12.11 -5.82 -15.67
C ARG A 31 -11.39 -4.48 -15.87
N GLU A 32 -10.91 -3.87 -14.79
CA GLU A 32 -10.15 -2.63 -14.83
C GLU A 32 -8.82 -2.80 -15.58
N LEU A 33 -8.06 -3.85 -15.28
CA LEU A 33 -6.79 -4.15 -15.95
C LEU A 33 -6.95 -4.44 -17.45
N ARG A 34 -8.06 -5.08 -17.85
CA ARG A 34 -8.37 -5.33 -19.27
C ARG A 34 -8.87 -4.08 -19.98
N GLY A 35 -9.46 -3.14 -19.26
CA GLY A 35 -9.98 -1.88 -19.81
C GLY A 35 -8.92 -0.80 -20.04
N THR A 36 -7.75 -0.90 -19.40
CA THR A 36 -6.60 -0.03 -19.67
C THR A 36 -5.85 -0.52 -20.91
N THR A 37 -6.26 -0.07 -22.10
CA THR A 37 -5.40 -0.16 -23.28
C THR A 37 -4.18 0.75 -23.07
N PRO A 38 -2.96 0.35 -23.46
CA PRO A 38 -1.72 1.11 -23.20
C PRO A 38 -1.64 2.47 -23.94
N SER A 39 -2.68 2.85 -24.69
CA SER A 39 -2.68 4.08 -25.48
C SER A 39 -2.89 5.36 -24.66
N SER A 40 -3.41 5.29 -23.42
CA SER A 40 -3.68 6.48 -22.60
C SER A 40 -2.68 6.70 -21.46
N ARG A 41 -1.62 5.89 -21.36
CA ARG A 41 -0.61 5.95 -20.30
C ARG A 41 0.75 6.47 -20.79
N ALA A 42 0.80 7.00 -22.01
CA ALA A 42 2.02 7.45 -22.69
C ALA A 42 2.28 8.97 -22.59
N VAL A 43 1.56 9.69 -21.73
CA VAL A 43 1.72 11.15 -21.58
C VAL A 43 1.73 11.54 -20.11
N ASP A 44 2.74 11.07 -19.38
CA ASP A 44 3.32 11.82 -18.26
C ASP A 44 4.68 11.21 -17.89
N HIS A 45 5.62 11.26 -18.83
CA HIS A 45 7.05 11.15 -18.52
C HIS A 45 7.63 12.57 -18.50
N GLU A 46 6.93 13.52 -17.88
CA GLU A 46 7.51 14.83 -17.60
C GLU A 46 8.31 14.73 -16.28
N GLU A 47 9.63 14.71 -16.45
CA GLU A 47 10.63 15.18 -15.49
C GLU A 47 10.55 14.56 -14.08
N ARG A 48 11.04 13.31 -13.96
CA ARG A 48 11.37 12.76 -12.64
C ARG A 48 12.53 13.59 -12.06
N PRO A 49 12.37 14.25 -10.90
CA PRO A 49 13.45 15.02 -10.30
C PRO A 49 14.64 14.09 -10.02
N GLU A 50 15.83 14.52 -10.40
CA GLU A 50 17.11 13.81 -10.19
C GLU A 50 17.43 13.57 -8.70
N ASP A 51 16.60 14.08 -7.79
CA ASP A 51 16.72 14.01 -6.33
C ASP A 51 15.96 12.84 -5.67
N GLU A 52 15.23 11.99 -6.42
CA GLU A 52 14.72 10.73 -5.86
C GLU A 52 15.87 9.72 -5.79
N ASP A 53 16.54 9.66 -4.62
CA ASP A 53 17.56 8.67 -4.25
C ASP A 53 17.29 7.34 -4.97
N ASP A 54 18.11 7.05 -5.99
CA ASP A 54 17.98 5.83 -6.76
C ASP A 54 18.03 4.65 -5.79
N TYR A 55 17.18 3.64 -5.99
CA TYR A 55 17.06 2.51 -5.08
C TYR A 55 18.42 1.78 -4.89
N SER A 56 19.33 1.94 -5.86
CA SER A 56 20.75 1.56 -5.78
C SER A 56 21.46 2.13 -4.55
N THR A 57 21.23 3.38 -4.17
CA THR A 57 21.87 4.04 -3.02
C THR A 57 21.53 3.39 -1.69
N TYR A 58 20.28 2.94 -1.53
CA TYR A 58 19.85 2.17 -0.37
C TYR A 58 20.48 0.79 -0.36
N VAL A 59 20.60 0.14 -1.52
CA VAL A 59 21.23 -1.18 -1.64
C VAL A 59 22.71 -1.10 -1.27
N GLU A 60 23.46 -0.12 -1.78
CA GLU A 60 24.87 0.10 -1.46
C GLU A 60 25.09 0.37 0.03
N LYS A 61 24.24 1.19 0.65
CA LYS A 61 24.35 1.51 2.09
C LYS A 61 24.25 0.28 3.00
N TYR A 62 23.48 -0.74 2.58
CA TYR A 62 23.29 -1.96 3.37
C TYR A 62 24.18 -3.12 2.89
N SER A 63 24.85 -3.03 1.73
CA SER A 63 25.80 -4.04 1.28
C SER A 63 27.12 -4.00 2.04
N ASP A 64 27.52 -2.84 2.58
CA ASP A 64 28.75 -2.70 3.39
C ASP A 64 28.64 -3.28 4.81
N TYR A 65 27.46 -3.75 5.21
CA TYR A 65 27.19 -4.31 6.54
C TYR A 65 27.16 -5.84 6.58
N ASP A 66 27.51 -6.53 5.48
CA ASP A 66 27.65 -7.99 5.39
C ASP A 66 29.11 -8.46 5.57
#